data_AF-A0A835LCT9-F1
#
_entry.id   AF-A0A835LCT9-F1
#
_cell.length_a   1.000
_cell.length_b   1.000
_cell.length_c   1.000
_cell.angle_alpha   90.00
_cell.angle_beta   90.00
_cell.angle_gamma   90.00
#
_symmetry.space_group_name_H-M   'P 1'
#
loop_
_entity.id
_entity.type
_entity.pdbx_description
1 polymer ?
#
loop_
_entity_poly.entity_id
_entity_poly.type
_entity_poly.pdbx_seq_one_letter_code
_entity_poly.pdbx_strand_id
1 'polypeptide(L)'
;SSHRTSFSSSLSDSDHLLRKVEPAYSFVGMHCIFDTCKSSVMALKFGHMSSNLLAYGASDRTLIVCSVSQPPAIIKELRGHSKDVTGCTK
;
A
#
# COMPACT_ATOMS: atom_id res chain seq x y z
N SER A 1 -2.33 -28.30 12.80
CA SER A 1 -3.38 -27.36 13.24
C SER A 1 -2.67 -26.23 13.95
N SER A 2 -2.42 -25.12 13.25
CA SER A 2 -1.49 -24.07 13.71
C SER A 2 -2.26 -22.79 13.98
N HIS A 3 -2.12 -22.29 15.21
CA HIS A 3 -2.92 -21.22 15.80
C HIS A 3 -2.77 -19.89 15.06
N ARG A 4 -3.91 -19.35 14.60
CA ARG A 4 -4.08 -17.94 14.25
C ARG A 4 -3.98 -17.11 15.53
N THR A 5 -2.97 -16.25 15.65
CA THR A 5 -2.95 -15.17 16.64
C THR A 5 -3.84 -14.04 16.11
N SER A 6 -5.05 -13.93 16.63
CA SER A 6 -5.93 -12.78 16.40
C SER A 6 -5.43 -11.61 17.26
N PHE A 7 -5.04 -10.51 16.62
CA PHE A 7 -4.87 -9.22 17.30
C PHE A 7 -6.26 -8.74 17.73
N SER A 8 -6.60 -8.93 19.00
CA SER A 8 -7.77 -8.31 19.63
C SER A 8 -7.28 -7.10 20.43
N SER A 9 -7.57 -5.91 19.92
CA SER A 9 -7.32 -4.66 20.64
C SER A 9 -8.55 -4.35 21.48
N SER A 10 -8.46 -4.55 22.79
CA SER A 10 -9.50 -4.10 23.73
C SER A 10 -9.45 -2.57 23.82
N LEU A 11 -10.41 -1.88 23.19
CA LEU A 11 -10.63 -0.46 23.44
C LEU A 11 -11.36 -0.34 24.78
N SER A 12 -10.68 0.19 25.80
CA SER A 12 -11.33 0.55 27.06
C SER A 12 -12.26 1.74 26.82
N ASP A 13 -13.55 1.53 27.03
CA ASP A 13 -14.62 2.53 26.93
C ASP A 13 -14.62 3.46 28.15
N SER A 14 -13.60 4.29 28.30
CA SER A 14 -13.50 5.27 29.39
C SER A 14 -12.59 6.43 29.02
N ASP A 15 -13.03 7.32 28.11
CA ASP A 15 -12.56 8.72 28.04
C ASP A 15 -13.43 9.55 27.08
N HIS A 16 -14.74 9.59 27.35
CA HIS A 16 -15.65 10.58 26.74
C HIS A 16 -15.52 11.93 27.45
N LEU A 17 -14.33 12.53 27.49
CA LEU A 17 -14.16 13.93 27.90
C LEU A 17 -13.09 14.55 27.02
N LEU A 18 -13.54 15.40 26.09
CA LEU A 18 -12.76 16.04 25.03
C LEU A 18 -12.28 15.06 23.95
N ARG A 19 -13.21 14.69 23.04
CA ARG A 19 -12.80 14.31 21.69
C ARG A 19 -12.15 15.55 21.06
N LYS A 20 -10.85 15.77 21.31
CA LYS A 20 -10.00 16.48 20.36
C LYS A 20 -10.26 15.75 19.05
N VAL A 21 -10.95 16.42 18.13
CA VAL A 21 -11.01 15.99 16.75
C VAL A 21 -9.56 16.06 16.30
N GLU A 22 -8.85 14.95 16.45
CA GLU A 22 -7.58 14.75 15.78
C GLU A 22 -7.88 15.09 14.32
N PRO A 23 -7.19 16.05 13.70
CA PRO A 23 -7.31 16.24 12.27
C PRO A 23 -7.11 14.86 11.70
N ALA A 24 -8.10 14.34 10.96
CA ALA A 24 -7.97 13.06 10.28
C ALA A 24 -6.84 13.24 9.26
N TYR A 25 -5.60 13.14 9.73
CA TYR A 25 -4.44 13.19 8.89
C TYR A 25 -4.57 11.92 8.07
N SER A 26 -4.80 12.08 6.77
CA SER A 26 -5.22 11.04 5.82
C SER A 26 -4.28 9.83 5.72
N PHE A 27 -3.27 9.77 6.59
CA PHE A 27 -2.19 8.81 6.64
C PHE A 27 -2.14 8.00 7.95
N VAL A 28 -3.05 8.24 8.92
CA VAL A 28 -3.16 7.38 10.11
C VAL A 28 -3.45 5.94 9.64
N GLY A 29 -2.60 5.00 10.04
CA GLY A 29 -2.70 3.58 9.65
C GLY A 29 -2.02 3.22 8.32
N MET A 30 -1.34 4.14 7.63
CA MET A 30 -0.55 3.79 6.44
C MET A 30 0.77 3.09 6.80
N HIS A 31 1.11 2.03 6.07
CA HIS A 31 2.34 1.27 6.28
C HIS A 31 3.57 1.94 5.66
N CYS A 32 3.44 2.44 4.43
CA CYS A 32 4.47 3.17 3.69
C CYS A 32 3.83 4.00 2.56
N ILE A 33 4.56 4.98 2.05
CA ILE A 33 4.15 5.83 0.93
C ILE A 33 5.20 5.71 -0.17
N PHE A 34 4.76 5.45 -1.41
CA PHE A 34 5.60 5.52 -2.61
C PHE A 34 5.09 6.65 -3.50
N ASP A 35 5.94 7.62 -3.82
CA ASP A 35 5.59 8.85 -4.57
C ASP A 35 6.33 8.97 -5.92
N THR A 36 6.86 7.84 -6.41
CA THR A 36 7.69 7.75 -7.62
C THR A 36 6.96 8.20 -8.88
N CYS A 37 5.68 7.83 -9.02
CA CYS A 37 4.88 8.25 -10.17
C CYS A 37 4.21 9.60 -9.88
N LYS A 38 4.28 10.52 -10.85
CA LYS A 38 3.57 11.81 -10.79
C LYS A 38 2.19 11.75 -11.44
N SER A 39 1.84 10.59 -12.00
CA SER A 39 0.56 10.34 -12.64
C SER A 39 -0.35 9.44 -11.80
N SER A 40 -1.61 9.29 -12.21
CA SER A 40 -2.56 8.43 -11.53
C SER A 40 -2.12 6.97 -11.58
N VAL A 41 -2.10 6.30 -10.43
CA VAL A 41 -2.02 4.85 -10.34
C VAL A 41 -3.34 4.28 -10.85
N MET A 42 -3.26 3.36 -11.80
CA MET A 42 -4.43 2.77 -12.45
C MET A 42 -4.62 1.29 -12.10
N ALA A 43 -3.53 0.61 -11.72
CA ALA A 43 -3.56 -0.80 -11.37
C ALA A 43 -2.60 -1.08 -10.22
N LEU A 44 -2.99 -1.99 -9.33
CA LEU A 44 -2.19 -2.40 -8.17
C LEU A 44 -2.45 -3.87 -7.84
N LYS A 45 -1.39 -4.61 -7.52
CA LYS A 45 -1.48 -6.03 -7.15
C LYS A 45 -0.35 -6.44 -6.19
N PHE A 46 -0.71 -7.22 -5.17
CA PHE A 46 0.27 -7.86 -4.28
C PHE A 46 0.84 -9.15 -4.88
N GLY A 47 2.07 -9.48 -4.49
CA GLY A 47 2.74 -10.71 -4.87
C GLY A 47 1.96 -11.95 -4.41
N HIS A 48 1.82 -12.92 -5.31
CA HIS A 48 1.01 -14.12 -5.04
C HIS A 48 1.53 -14.96 -3.86
N MET A 49 2.86 -15.08 -3.74
CA MET A 49 3.54 -15.87 -2.70
C MET A 49 4.18 -14.98 -1.62
N SER A 50 3.99 -13.67 -1.70
CA SER A 50 4.54 -12.71 -0.75
C SER A 50 3.73 -11.42 -0.78
N SER A 51 2.98 -11.17 0.30
CA SER A 51 2.28 -9.89 0.53
C SER A 51 3.22 -8.72 0.76
N ASN A 52 4.52 -9.00 0.91
CA ASN A 52 5.55 -7.97 1.03
C ASN A 52 5.95 -7.38 -0.33
N LEU A 53 5.52 -7.98 -1.43
CA LEU A 53 5.72 -7.45 -2.77
C LEU A 53 4.46 -6.77 -3.28
N LEU A 54 4.62 -5.57 -3.81
CA LEU A 54 3.55 -4.77 -4.39
C LEU A 54 3.97 -4.34 -5.79
N ALA A 55 3.13 -4.59 -6.79
CA ALA A 55 3.29 -4.03 -8.12
C ALA A 55 2.19 -3.00 -8.37
N TYR A 56 2.54 -1.82 -8.85
CA TYR A 56 1.56 -0.84 -9.34
C TYR A 56 1.94 -0.33 -10.73
N GLY A 57 0.91 0.01 -11.51
CA GLY A 57 1.02 0.60 -12.83
C GLY A 57 0.34 1.95 -12.87
N ALA A 58 0.96 2.92 -13.53
CA ALA A 58 0.44 4.27 -13.67
C ALA A 58 0.24 4.65 -15.15
N SER A 59 -0.52 5.72 -15.39
CA SER A 59 -0.75 6.22 -16.76
C SER A 59 0.48 6.87 -17.40
N ASP A 60 1.56 7.08 -16.64
CA ASP A 60 2.88 7.47 -17.18
C ASP A 60 3.64 6.31 -17.84
N ARG A 61 2.97 5.16 -18.03
CA ARG A 61 3.50 3.96 -18.71
C ARG A 61 4.61 3.26 -17.91
N THR A 62 4.66 3.51 -16.61
CA THR A 62 5.54 2.81 -15.68
C THR A 62 4.81 1.67 -14.97
N LEU A 63 5.55 0.59 -14.74
CA LEU A 63 5.18 -0.49 -13.83
C LEU A 63 6.27 -0.59 -12.78
N ILE A 64 5.92 -0.44 -11.52
CA ILE A 64 6.88 -0.42 -10.42
C ILE A 64 6.59 -1.57 -9.47
N VAL A 65 7.63 -2.31 -9.11
CA VAL A 65 7.61 -3.36 -8.08
C VAL A 65 8.31 -2.82 -6.84
N CYS A 66 7.64 -2.91 -5.70
CA CYS A 66 8.09 -2.43 -4.40
C CYS A 66 8.11 -3.56 -3.37
N SER A 67 9.04 -3.46 -2.42
CA SER A 67 8.97 -4.12 -1.13
C SER A 67 8.22 -3.21 -0.17
N VAL A 68 7.15 -3.71 0.43
CA VAL A 68 6.45 -3.03 1.53
C VAL A 68 6.99 -3.45 2.90
N SER A 69 7.92 -4.41 2.99
CA SER A 69 8.61 -4.75 4.25
C SER A 69 9.41 -3.56 4.80
N GLN A 70 9.82 -3.62 6.06
CA GLN A 70 10.73 -2.62 6.64
C GLN A 70 12.20 -2.93 6.29
N PRO A 71 12.98 -2.00 5.69
CA PRO A 71 12.56 -0.69 5.16
C PRO A 71 11.86 -0.80 3.79
N PRO A 72 10.82 0.02 3.54
CA PRO A 72 10.11 -0.01 2.26
C PRO A 72 11.03 0.48 1.14
N ALA A 73 10.98 -0.17 -0.01
CA ALA A 73 11.92 0.11 -1.10
C ALA A 73 11.31 -0.19 -2.48
N ILE A 74 11.73 0.58 -3.47
CA ILE A 74 11.48 0.25 -4.89
C ILE A 74 12.48 -0.83 -5.29
N ILE A 75 11.97 -1.96 -5.77
CA ILE A 75 12.80 -3.09 -6.22
C ILE A 75 13.12 -2.93 -7.70
N LYS A 76 12.11 -2.58 -8.50
CA LYS A 76 12.26 -2.54 -9.95
C LYS A 76 11.28 -1.57 -10.58
N GLU A 77 11.78 -0.83 -11.55
CA GLU A 77 10.97 -0.08 -12.49
C GLU A 77 11.01 -0.76 -13.86
N LEU A 78 9.84 -0.97 -14.45
CA LEU A 78 9.63 -1.56 -15.75
C LEU A 78 9.04 -0.50 -16.67
N ARG A 79 9.78 -0.22 -17.74
CA ARG A 79 9.40 0.70 -18.82
C ARG A 79 9.36 -0.08 -20.13
N GLY A 80 8.43 0.27 -21.01
CA GLY A 80 8.30 -0.40 -22.31
C GLY A 80 6.89 -0.37 -22.88
N HIS A 81 5.89 -0.01 -22.07
CA HIS A 81 4.53 0.20 -22.57
C HIS A 81 4.48 1.45 -23.45
N SER A 82 3.91 1.31 -24.64
CA SER A 82 3.66 2.41 -25.57
C SER A 82 2.39 3.20 -25.26
N LYS A 83 1.57 2.69 -24.34
CA LYS A 83 0.30 3.25 -23.85
C LYS A 83 0.21 3.10 -22.33
N ASP A 84 -0.79 3.75 -21.74
CA ASP A 84 -1.08 3.73 -20.31
C ASP A 84 -1.27 2.30 -19.79
N VAL A 85 -0.82 2.05 -18.56
CA VAL A 85 -0.95 0.73 -17.94
C VAL A 85 -2.34 0.61 -17.33
N THR A 86 -3.23 -0.12 -18.01
CA THR A 86 -4.64 -0.25 -17.59
C THR A 86 -4.93 -1.48 -16.72
N GLY A 87 -3.96 -2.36 -16.49
CA GLY A 87 -4.16 -3.56 -15.67
C GLY A 87 -2.89 -4.39 -15.49
N CYS A 88 -2.72 -4.94 -14.28
CA CYS A 88 -1.74 -5.97 -13.96
C CYS A 88 -2.46 -7.29 -13.66
N THR A 89 -3.24 -7.78 -14.63
CA THR A 89 -3.98 -9.04 -14.54
C THR A 89 -3.19 -10.18 -15.17
N LYS A 90 -3.03 -11.27 -14.41
CA LYS A 90 -2.81 -12.61 -14.93
C LYS A 90 -3.89 -13.50 -14.35
#